data_AF-A0A8J7R6W9-F1
#
_entry.id   AF-A0A8J7R6W9-F1
#
_cell.length_a   1.000
_cell.length_b   1.000
_cell.length_c   1.000
_cell.angle_alpha   90.00
_cell.angle_beta   90.00
_cell.angle_gamma   90.00
#
_symmetry.space_group_name_H-M   'P 1'
#
loop_
_entity.id
_entity.type
_entity.pdbx_description
1 polymer ?
#
loop_
_entity_poly.entity_id
_entity_poly.type
_entity_poly.pdbx_seq_one_letter_code
_entity_poly.pdbx_strand_id
1 'polypeptide(L)'
;MTDADDETADRDGDDAKRDGDDEDPLAAAGVDPVVPDEASGAEFAPDAEVREFIREVADDVRGDSSESKQLSAVLYRVSDLYDDEEETSPEEIYLNVRHIMRIKSEGGLRR
;
A
#
# COMPACT_ATOMS: atom_id res chain seq x y z
N MET A 1 26.28 4.57 56.74
CA MET A 1 26.60 4.45 55.30
C MET A 1 25.56 3.50 54.74
N THR A 2 24.41 4.10 54.36
CA THR A 2 23.79 4.10 53.02
C THR A 2 23.17 2.73 52.71
N ASP A 3 21.87 2.51 52.94
CA ASP A 3 20.70 3.09 52.27
C ASP A 3 20.82 3.02 50.74
N ALA A 4 20.00 2.15 50.15
CA ALA A 4 19.71 2.09 48.72
C ALA A 4 18.27 1.57 48.56
N ASP A 5 17.32 2.41 48.95
CA ASP A 5 16.02 2.52 48.28
C ASP A 5 16.25 3.28 46.96
N ASP A 6 15.77 2.73 45.84
CA ASP A 6 15.60 3.41 44.54
C ASP A 6 14.43 2.66 43.85
N GLU A 7 13.20 3.03 44.18
CA GLU A 7 12.36 3.96 43.43
C GLU A 7 11.99 3.46 42.02
N THR A 8 10.77 2.92 41.95
CA THR A 8 9.72 3.21 40.95
C THR A 8 10.19 3.73 39.59
N ALA A 9 10.11 2.88 38.58
CA ALA A 9 9.82 3.32 37.22
C ALA A 9 8.41 2.84 36.86
N ASP A 10 7.42 3.63 37.29
CA ASP A 10 6.12 3.73 36.65
C ASP A 10 6.32 3.86 35.13
N ARG A 11 5.90 2.86 34.38
CA ARG A 11 5.61 2.99 32.95
C ARG A 11 4.13 2.70 32.77
N ASP A 12 3.34 3.57 33.38
CA ASP A 12 1.92 3.71 33.08
C ASP A 12 1.77 4.59 31.84
N GLY A 13 0.96 4.11 30.90
CA GLY A 13 0.25 4.92 29.92
C GLY A 13 1.07 5.43 28.73
N ASP A 14 0.93 4.77 27.58
CA ASP A 14 0.00 5.26 26.55
C ASP A 14 -0.06 4.26 25.39
N ASP A 15 -0.41 2.99 25.67
CA ASP A 15 -1.09 2.17 24.67
C ASP A 15 -2.52 2.72 24.56
N ALA A 16 -2.61 3.92 23.98
CA ALA A 16 -3.85 4.42 23.44
C ALA A 16 -4.28 3.39 22.40
N LYS A 17 -5.12 2.46 22.85
CA LYS A 17 -6.06 1.75 22.01
C LYS A 17 -6.68 2.78 21.11
N ARG A 18 -6.17 2.86 19.87
CA ARG A 18 -6.88 3.50 18.79
C ARG A 18 -8.01 2.53 18.44
N ASP A 19 -9.03 2.53 19.31
CA ASP A 19 -10.40 2.14 18.99
C ASP A 19 -10.91 3.17 17.98
N GLY A 20 -10.36 3.09 16.77
CA GLY A 20 -11.00 3.56 15.58
C GLY A 20 -11.32 2.30 14.81
N ASP A 21 -12.60 1.99 14.67
CA ASP A 21 -13.14 1.16 13.59
C ASP A 21 -12.84 1.84 12.23
N ASP A 22 -11.56 2.11 11.95
CA ASP A 22 -11.05 2.33 10.61
C ASP A 22 -10.91 0.94 9.98
N GLU A 23 -12.04 0.24 9.86
CA GLU A 23 -12.10 -1.04 9.15
C GLU A 23 -11.46 -0.83 7.79
N ASP A 24 -10.50 -1.70 7.44
CA ASP A 24 -9.89 -1.68 6.13
C ASP A 24 -11.01 -1.65 5.09
N PRO A 25 -11.07 -0.65 4.19
CA PRO A 25 -12.18 -0.53 3.24
C PRO A 25 -12.40 -1.80 2.40
N LEU A 26 -11.36 -2.61 2.19
CA LEU A 26 -11.48 -3.94 1.57
C LEU A 26 -12.15 -4.96 2.49
N ALA A 27 -11.76 -5.01 3.77
CA ALA A 27 -12.39 -5.84 4.78
C ALA A 27 -13.87 -5.45 5.03
N ALA A 28 -14.16 -4.15 5.07
CA ALA A 28 -15.54 -3.62 5.18
C ALA A 28 -16.41 -3.99 3.96
N ALA A 29 -15.79 -4.12 2.78
CA ALA A 29 -16.45 -4.62 1.57
C ALA A 29 -16.62 -6.16 1.56
N GLY A 30 -16.17 -6.86 2.61
CA GLY A 30 -16.18 -8.32 2.68
C GLY A 30 -15.25 -9.00 1.67
N VAL A 31 -14.32 -8.24 1.10
CA VAL A 31 -13.29 -8.75 0.20
C VAL A 31 -12.05 -9.01 1.05
N ASP A 32 -11.79 -10.27 1.38
CA ASP A 32 -10.49 -10.67 1.91
C ASP A 32 -9.53 -10.83 0.73
N PRO A 33 -8.60 -9.88 0.52
CA PRO A 33 -7.67 -9.93 -0.59
C PRO A 33 -6.57 -10.94 -0.23
N VAL A 34 -6.86 -12.20 -0.47
CA VAL A 34 -5.86 -13.26 -0.47
C VAL A 34 -4.99 -13.03 -1.72
N VAL A 35 -3.87 -12.34 -1.57
CA VAL A 35 -2.78 -12.46 -2.53
C VAL A 35 -2.24 -13.87 -2.32
N PRO A 36 -2.36 -14.78 -3.31
CA PRO A 36 -1.80 -16.12 -3.16
C PRO A 36 -0.31 -16.01 -2.87
N ASP A 37 0.24 -16.86 -2.00
CA ASP A 37 1.69 -16.90 -1.72
C ASP A 37 2.52 -17.09 -3.00
N GLU A 38 1.93 -17.67 -4.05
CA GLU A 38 2.57 -17.84 -5.36
C GLU A 38 2.72 -16.52 -6.14
N ALA A 39 1.91 -15.50 -5.81
CA ALA A 39 1.88 -14.21 -6.49
C ALA A 39 2.74 -13.13 -5.80
N SER A 40 3.04 -13.27 -4.51
CA SER A 40 3.81 -12.28 -3.74
C SER A 40 5.26 -12.15 -4.19
N GLY A 41 5.85 -13.25 -4.67
CA GLY A 41 7.22 -13.31 -5.23
C GLY A 41 7.27 -13.77 -6.69
N ALA A 42 6.18 -13.63 -7.44
CA ALA A 42 6.16 -14.03 -8.84
C ALA A 42 7.19 -13.21 -9.64
N GLU A 43 8.16 -13.90 -10.23
CA GLU A 43 9.12 -13.30 -11.15
C GLU A 43 8.47 -13.14 -12.53
N PHE A 44 8.48 -11.92 -13.05
CA PHE A 44 8.01 -11.61 -14.39
C PHE A 44 9.23 -11.53 -15.31
N ALA A 45 9.17 -12.21 -16.45
CA ALA A 45 10.22 -12.09 -17.44
C ALA A 45 10.19 -10.65 -18.01
N PRO A 46 11.36 -10.00 -18.19
CA PRO A 46 11.41 -8.69 -18.81
C PRO A 46 10.76 -8.72 -20.19
N ASP A 47 9.83 -7.80 -20.44
CA ASP A 47 9.05 -7.75 -21.67
C ASP A 47 8.70 -6.30 -22.01
N ALA A 48 9.49 -5.72 -22.92
CA ALA A 48 9.34 -4.34 -23.35
C ALA A 48 8.01 -4.10 -24.09
N GLU A 49 7.51 -5.08 -24.86
CA GLU A 49 6.26 -4.93 -25.60
C GLU A 49 5.06 -4.86 -24.64
N VAL A 50 5.05 -5.75 -23.63
CA VAL A 50 4.02 -5.73 -22.58
C VAL A 50 4.10 -4.45 -21.74
N ARG A 51 5.30 -4.04 -21.35
CA ARG A 51 5.54 -2.79 -20.61
C ARG A 51 5.02 -1.58 -21.36
N GLU A 52 5.37 -1.44 -22.64
CA GLU A 52 4.93 -0.32 -23.49
C GLU A 52 3.42 -0.33 -23.69
N PHE A 53 2.82 -1.50 -23.93
CA PHE A 53 1.37 -1.64 -24.08
C PHE A 53 0.62 -1.21 -22.82
N ILE A 54 1.08 -1.62 -21.64
CA ILE A 54 0.46 -1.20 -20.37
C ILE A 54 0.57 0.32 -20.18
N ARG A 55 1.70 0.92 -20.58
CA ARG A 55 1.91 2.38 -20.50
C ARG A 55 1.01 3.15 -21.47
N GLU A 56 0.80 2.64 -22.68
CA GLU A 56 -0.18 3.20 -23.63
C GLU A 56 -1.58 3.21 -23.01
N VAL A 57 -2.02 2.09 -22.43
CA VAL A 57 -3.31 2.01 -21.73
C VAL A 57 -3.35 2.96 -20.53
N ALA A 58 -2.25 3.08 -19.78
CA ALA A 58 -2.14 3.98 -18.64
C ALA A 58 -2.32 5.45 -19.03
N ASP A 59 -1.82 5.84 -20.21
CA ASP A 59 -1.99 7.18 -20.77
C ASP A 59 -3.42 7.38 -21.29
N ASP A 60 -4.00 6.39 -21.96
CA ASP A 60 -5.36 6.45 -22.51
C ASP A 60 -6.44 6.62 -21.43
N VAL A 61 -6.30 5.95 -20.29
CA VAL A 61 -7.27 6.06 -19.18
C VAL A 61 -7.06 7.31 -18.32
N ARG A 62 -5.99 8.08 -18.55
CA ARG A 62 -5.63 9.23 -17.72
C ARG A 62 -6.51 10.44 -18.05
N GLY A 63 -7.50 10.68 -17.19
CA GLY A 63 -8.37 11.86 -17.23
C GLY A 63 -8.03 12.92 -16.16
N ASP A 64 -8.95 13.85 -15.96
CA ASP A 64 -8.78 14.95 -15.00
C ASP A 64 -9.17 14.59 -13.55
N SER A 65 -9.96 13.53 -13.36
CA SER A 65 -10.40 13.09 -12.03
C SER A 65 -9.24 12.53 -11.20
N SER A 66 -9.37 12.57 -9.87
CA SER A 66 -8.36 11.98 -8.98
C SER A 66 -8.26 10.47 -9.18
N GLU A 67 -9.37 9.83 -9.51
CA GLU A 67 -9.56 8.41 -9.70
C GLU A 67 -8.90 7.93 -11.00
N SER A 68 -9.08 8.66 -12.10
CA SER A 68 -8.43 8.33 -13.38
C SER A 68 -6.92 8.50 -13.31
N LYS A 69 -6.43 9.55 -12.62
CA LYS A 69 -4.99 9.73 -12.34
C LYS A 69 -4.43 8.61 -11.47
N GLN A 70 -5.19 8.17 -10.47
CA GLN A 70 -4.80 7.05 -9.61
C GLN A 70 -4.74 5.74 -10.39
N LEU A 71 -5.73 5.45 -11.24
CA LEU A 71 -5.74 4.25 -12.08
C LEU A 71 -4.55 4.24 -13.04
N SER A 72 -4.28 5.36 -13.71
CA SER A 72 -3.10 5.53 -14.56
C SER A 72 -1.81 5.24 -13.79
N ALA A 73 -1.65 5.80 -12.59
CA ALA A 73 -0.46 5.55 -11.75
C ALA A 73 -0.29 4.08 -11.35
N VAL A 74 -1.39 3.37 -11.07
CA VAL A 74 -1.34 1.92 -10.79
C VAL A 74 -0.87 1.14 -12.02
N LEU A 75 -1.38 1.48 -13.21
CA LEU A 75 -0.96 0.80 -14.46
C LEU A 75 0.52 1.03 -14.76
N TYR A 76 1.04 2.25 -14.54
CA TYR A 76 2.47 2.50 -14.62
C TYR A 76 3.26 1.60 -13.67
N ARG A 77 2.84 1.49 -12.41
CA ARG A 77 3.49 0.61 -11.42
C ARG A 77 3.44 -0.87 -11.83
N VAL A 78 2.34 -1.31 -12.45
CA VAL A 78 2.21 -2.67 -13.00
C VAL A 78 3.13 -2.87 -14.20
N SER A 79 3.36 -1.84 -15.03
CA SER A 79 4.30 -1.93 -16.15
C SER A 79 5.74 -2.17 -15.70
N ASP A 80 6.09 -1.68 -14.51
CA ASP A 80 7.43 -1.83 -13.93
C ASP A 80 7.73 -3.30 -13.56
N LEU A 81 6.71 -4.18 -13.45
CA LEU A 81 6.92 -5.63 -13.29
C LEU A 81 7.67 -6.25 -14.48
N TYR A 82 7.59 -5.66 -15.67
CA TYR A 82 8.20 -6.17 -16.89
C TYR A 82 9.49 -5.44 -17.27
N ASP A 83 10.02 -4.63 -16.36
CA ASP A 83 11.25 -3.84 -16.52
C ASP A 83 12.38 -4.48 -15.70
N ASP A 84 13.49 -4.88 -16.34
CA ASP A 84 14.61 -5.53 -15.64
C ASP A 84 15.42 -4.56 -14.78
N GLU A 85 15.24 -3.25 -14.96
CA GLU A 85 15.90 -2.21 -14.18
C GLU A 85 15.11 -1.81 -12.92
N GLU A 86 13.84 -2.22 -12.79
CA GLU A 86 12.97 -1.87 -11.67
C GLU A 86 12.79 -3.06 -10.70
N GLU A 87 12.94 -2.77 -9.41
CA GLU A 87 12.63 -3.73 -8.35
C GLU A 87 11.20 -3.47 -7.86
N THR A 88 10.23 -4.24 -8.37
CA THR A 88 8.85 -4.19 -7.86
C THR A 88 8.21 -5.58 -7.85
N SER A 89 7.28 -5.81 -6.90
CA SER A 89 6.47 -7.03 -6.85
C SER A 89 4.96 -6.73 -6.87
N PRO A 90 4.10 -7.69 -7.28
CA PRO A 90 2.65 -7.52 -7.20
C PRO A 90 2.16 -7.18 -5.77
N GLU A 91 2.79 -7.75 -4.75
CA GLU A 91 2.47 -7.46 -3.35
C GLU A 91 2.75 -6.00 -3.00
N GLU A 92 3.91 -5.47 -3.39
CA GLU A 92 4.27 -4.07 -3.11
C GLU A 92 3.31 -3.09 -3.78
N ILE A 93 2.88 -3.39 -5.01
CA ILE A 93 1.88 -2.61 -5.74
C ILE A 93 0.56 -2.61 -4.97
N TYR A 94 0.10 -3.79 -4.57
CA TYR A 94 -1.14 -3.95 -3.82
C TYR A 94 -1.12 -3.22 -2.47
N LEU A 95 -0.05 -3.37 -1.69
CA LEU A 95 0.12 -2.71 -0.39
C LEU A 95 0.15 -1.18 -0.53
N ASN A 96 0.80 -0.64 -1.58
CA ASN A 96 0.79 0.79 -1.87
C ASN A 96 -0.63 1.30 -2.15
N VAL A 97 -1.39 0.63 -3.01
CA VAL A 97 -2.75 1.04 -3.36
C VAL A 97 -3.68 0.98 -2.15
N ARG A 98 -3.62 -0.10 -1.38
CA ARG A 98 -4.41 -0.25 -0.14
C ARG A 98 -4.10 0.87 0.85
N HIS A 99 -2.83 1.18 1.06
CA HIS A 99 -2.41 2.26 1.95
C HIS A 99 -2.97 3.62 1.51
N ILE A 100 -2.94 3.93 0.20
CA ILE A 100 -3.52 5.16 -0.35
C ILE A 100 -5.03 5.21 -0.10
N MET A 101 -5.75 4.11 -0.32
CA MET A 101 -7.20 4.08 -0.10
C MET A 101 -7.56 4.28 1.37
N ARG A 102 -6.81 3.67 2.29
CA ARG A 102 -6.97 3.88 3.73
C ARG A 102 -6.77 5.34 4.13
N ILE A 103 -5.71 5.98 3.64
CA ILE A 103 -5.47 7.40 3.91
C ILE A 103 -6.61 8.27 3.34
N LYS A 104 -7.11 7.93 2.14
CA LYS A 104 -8.23 8.65 1.51
C LYS A 104 -9.52 8.51 2.32
N SER A 105 -9.81 7.33 2.89
CA SER A 105 -10.97 7.14 3.77
C SER A 105 -10.85 7.89 5.10
N GLU A 106 -9.63 8.06 5.64
CA GLU A 106 -9.38 8.78 6.90
C GLU A 106 -9.42 10.32 6.77
N GLY A 107 -9.57 10.86 5.55
CA GLY A 107 -9.64 12.30 5.26
C GLY A 107 -8.37 12.92 4.67
N GLY A 108 -7.38 12.10 4.28
CA GLY A 108 -6.12 12.53 3.67
C GLY A 108 -5.01 12.89 4.66
N LEU A 109 -3.78 13.06 4.17
CA LEU A 109 -2.55 13.30 4.96
C LEU A 109 -2.52 14.62 5.79
N ARG A 110 -3.56 15.45 5.72
CA ARG A 110 -3.57 16.82 6.30
C ARG A 110 -4.61 17.01 7.39
N ARG A 111 -5.15 15.92 7.93
CA ARG A 111 -5.96 15.99 9.15
C ARG A 111 -5.05 16.14 10.37
#